data_AF-A0A924AU99-F1
#
_entry.id   AF-A0A924AU99-F1
#
_cell.length_a   1.000
_cell.length_b   1.000
_cell.length_c   1.000
_cell.angle_alpha   90.00
_cell.angle_beta   90.00
_cell.angle_gamma   90.00
#
_symmetry.space_group_name_H-M   'P 1'
#
loop_
_entity.id
_entity.type
_entity.pdbx_description
1 polymer ?
#
loop_
_entity_poly.entity_id
_entity_poly.type
_entity_poly.pdbx_seq_one_letter_code
_entity_poly.pdbx_strand_id
1 'polypeptide(L)' 'MKPENTLKISDISYYENVDNVFQKAFVSVQCNCALCANNLEITVSSKDNGEVKEEAFCIKCDMKLRSKSHTLQ' A
#
# COMPACT_ATOMS: atom_id res chain seq x y z
N MET A 1 -21.09 -7.41 17.46
CA MET A 1 -20.36 -8.01 16.32
C MET A 1 -19.83 -6.88 15.45
N LYS A 2 -18.51 -6.72 15.33
CA LYS A 2 -17.93 -5.74 14.39
C LYS A 2 -18.07 -6.33 12.97
N PRO A 3 -18.44 -5.54 11.95
CA PRO A 3 -18.52 -6.06 10.59
C PRO A 3 -17.11 -6.44 10.15
N GLU A 4 -16.94 -7.70 9.72
CA GLU A 4 -15.75 -8.15 9.01
C GLU A 4 -15.68 -7.34 7.72
N ASN A 5 -14.69 -6.44 7.64
CA ASN A 5 -14.52 -5.56 6.50
C ASN A 5 -13.85 -6.36 5.38
N THR A 6 -14.61 -7.26 4.75
CA THR A 6 -14.15 -8.06 3.62
C THR A 6 -14.08 -7.16 2.39
N LEU A 7 -12.87 -6.73 2.02
CA LEU A 7 -12.61 -6.01 0.78
C LEU A 7 -13.01 -6.88 -0.42
N LYS A 8 -13.86 -6.37 -1.32
CA LYS A 8 -14.13 -7.02 -2.59
C LYS A 8 -13.11 -6.53 -3.62
N ILE A 9 -12.74 -7.40 -4.55
CA ILE A 9 -11.79 -7.09 -5.63
C ILE A 9 -12.24 -5.87 -6.46
N SER A 10 -13.54 -5.64 -6.57
CA SER A 10 -14.14 -4.47 -7.23
C SER A 10 -13.80 -3.13 -6.58
N ASP A 11 -13.34 -3.12 -5.33
CA ASP A 11 -13.19 -1.91 -4.52
C ASP A 11 -11.78 -1.27 -4.67
N ILE A 12 -10.92 -1.86 -5.51
CA ILE A 12 -9.50 -1.48 -5.67
C ILE A 12 -9.34 -0.71 -6.99
N SER A 13 -9.13 0.61 -6.91
CA SER A 13 -9.26 1.55 -8.04
C SER A 13 -8.05 1.67 -8.97
N TYR A 14 -6.96 0.94 -8.75
CA TYR A 14 -5.76 1.07 -9.58
C TYR A 14 -5.02 -0.26 -9.54
N TYR A 15 -4.54 -0.74 -10.70
CA TYR A 15 -3.22 -1.35 -10.99
C TYR A 15 -3.26 -1.81 -12.44
N GLU A 16 -2.47 -1.18 -13.30
CA GLU A 16 -2.27 -1.64 -14.67
C GLU A 16 -1.58 -3.02 -14.63
N ASN A 17 -2.09 -4.00 -15.39
CA ASN A 17 -1.49 -5.34 -15.60
C ASN A 17 -1.57 -6.35 -14.42
N VAL A 18 -2.72 -6.46 -13.76
CA VAL A 18 -3.03 -7.55 -12.81
C VAL A 18 -4.04 -8.54 -13.40
N ASP A 19 -3.55 -9.70 -13.86
CA ASP A 19 -4.35 -10.65 -14.63
C ASP A 19 -5.00 -11.74 -13.78
N ASN A 20 -4.40 -12.09 -12.63
CA ASN A 20 -4.92 -13.16 -11.77
C ASN A 20 -5.27 -12.70 -10.34
N VAL A 21 -6.09 -13.52 -9.66
CA VAL A 21 -6.63 -13.22 -8.31
C VAL A 21 -5.54 -13.05 -7.25
N PHE A 22 -4.44 -13.82 -7.35
CA PHE A 22 -3.34 -13.74 -6.38
C PHE A 22 -2.56 -12.44 -6.53
N GLN A 23 -2.31 -11.99 -7.76
CA GLN A 23 -1.67 -10.70 -8.00
C GLN A 23 -2.56 -9.56 -7.47
N LYS A 24 -3.88 -9.58 -7.75
CA LYS A 24 -4.84 -8.59 -7.23
C LYS A 24 -4.85 -8.56 -5.69
N ALA A 25 -4.88 -9.72 -5.05
CA ALA A 25 -4.82 -9.83 -3.60
C ALA A 25 -3.50 -9.29 -3.04
N PHE A 26 -2.37 -9.62 -3.68
CA PHE A 26 -1.06 -9.12 -3.28
C PHE A 26 -1.01 -7.59 -3.32
N VAL A 27 -1.43 -6.97 -4.44
CA VAL A 27 -1.38 -5.51 -4.51
C VAL A 27 -2.38 -4.84 -3.56
N SER A 28 -3.56 -5.42 -3.36
CA SER A 28 -4.49 -4.95 -2.33
C SER A 28 -3.83 -4.88 -0.96
N VAL A 29 -3.12 -5.94 -0.56
CA VAL A 29 -2.43 -5.98 0.74
C VAL A 29 -1.31 -4.93 0.83
N GLN A 30 -0.61 -4.63 -0.28
CA GLN A 30 0.47 -3.64 -0.29
C GLN A 30 -0.03 -2.19 -0.19
N CYS A 31 -1.24 -1.93 -0.70
CA CYS A 31 -1.73 -0.58 -0.89
C CYS A 31 -2.90 -0.20 0.02
N ASN A 32 -3.43 -1.14 0.79
CA ASN A 32 -4.47 -0.90 1.77
C ASN A 32 -3.91 -1.05 3.21
N CYS A 33 -4.49 -0.29 4.13
CA CYS A 33 -4.17 -0.34 5.54
C CYS A 33 -4.54 -1.71 6.13
N ALA A 34 -3.58 -2.36 6.79
CA ALA A 34 -3.81 -3.64 7.46
C ALA A 34 -4.86 -3.59 8.59
N LEU A 35 -5.16 -2.40 9.12
CA LEU A 35 -6.12 -2.22 10.22
C LEU A 35 -7.53 -1.86 9.74
N CYS A 36 -7.63 -0.87 8.85
CA CYS A 36 -8.91 -0.31 8.44
C CYS A 36 -9.26 -0.53 6.97
N ALA A 37 -8.39 -1.20 6.22
CA ALA A 37 -8.55 -1.51 4.79
C ALA A 37 -8.61 -0.27 3.87
N ASN A 38 -8.41 0.94 4.37
CA ASN A 38 -8.37 2.15 3.56
C ASN A 38 -7.11 2.20 2.68
N ASN A 39 -7.20 2.79 1.49
CA ASN A 39 -6.02 3.04 0.66
C ASN A 39 -4.95 3.85 1.43
N LEU A 40 -3.71 3.48 1.20
CA LEU A 40 -2.53 4.14 1.74
C LEU A 40 -2.06 5.23 0.79
N GLU A 41 -1.64 6.35 1.36
CA GLU A 41 -0.86 7.35 0.64
C GLU A 41 0.59 6.88 0.62
N ILE A 42 1.07 6.50 -0.56
CA ILE A 42 2.45 6.05 -0.77
C ILE A 42 3.25 7.22 -1.34
N THR A 43 4.37 7.52 -0.70
CA THR A 43 5.31 8.55 -1.11
C THR A 43 6.67 7.93 -1.34
N VAL A 44 7.35 8.37 -2.40
CA VAL A 44 8.71 7.94 -2.74
C VAL A 44 9.58 9.19 -2.85
N SER A 45 10.67 9.22 -2.10
CA SER A 45 11.66 10.30 -2.13
C SER A 45 13.03 9.73 -2.47
N SER A 46 13.72 10.35 -3.43
CA SER A 46 15.14 10.07 -3.70
C SER A 46 16.01 11.03 -2.90
N LYS A 47 17.13 10.54 -2.39
CA LYS A 47 18.19 11.33 -1.78
C LYS A 47 19.41 11.34 -2.71
N ASP A 48 20.23 12.39 -2.62
CA ASP A 48 21.42 12.59 -3.47
C ASP A 48 22.52 11.53 -3.27
N ASN A 49 22.43 10.74 -2.20
CA ASN A 49 23.34 9.64 -1.88
C ASN A 49 22.98 8.31 -2.59
N GLY A 50 22.07 8.32 -3.57
CA GLY A 50 21.60 7.10 -4.24
C GLY A 50 20.63 6.26 -3.41
N GLU A 51 20.07 6.82 -2.33
CA GLU A 51 19.05 6.18 -1.52
C GLU A 51 17.65 6.59 -1.98
N VAL A 52 16.76 5.61 -2.17
CA VAL A 52 15.33 5.81 -2.39
C VAL A 52 14.57 5.39 -1.13
N LYS A 53 13.76 6.28 -0.59
CA LYS A 53 12.91 6.02 0.56
C LYS A 53 11.45 5.93 0.13
N GLU A 54 10.79 4.85 0.49
CA GLU A 54 9.36 4.62 0.32
C GLU A 54 8.65 4.70 1.67
N GLU A 55 7.57 5.48 1.75
CA GLU A 55 6.73 5.57 2.94
C GLU A 55 5.25 5.39 2.58
N ALA A 56 4.52 4.60 3.38
CA ALA A 56 3.08 4.41 3.21
C ALA A 56 2.34 4.85 4.49
N PHE A 57 1.40 5.77 4.33
CA PHE A 57 0.62 6.38 5.40
C PHE A 57 -0.87 6.08 5.26
N CYS A 58 -1.54 5.80 6.37
CA CYS A 58 -2.98 5.63 6.39
C CYS A 58 -3.66 6.87 6.96
N ILE A 59 -4.38 7.62 6.13
CA ILE A 59 -5.10 8.82 6.54
C ILE A 59 -6.22 8.56 7.57
N LYS A 60 -6.87 7.39 7.50
CA LYS A 60 -7.98 7.06 8.42
C LYS A 60 -7.51 6.67 9.82
N CYS A 61 -6.37 5.99 9.89
CA CYS A 61 -5.78 5.57 11.16
C CYS A 61 -4.77 6.56 11.70
N ASP A 62 -4.47 7.63 10.94
CA ASP A 62 -3.46 8.64 11.24
C ASP A 62 -2.11 8.02 11.62
N MET A 63 -1.65 7.04 10.83
CA MET A 63 -0.44 6.30 11.14
C MET A 63 0.37 5.89 9.91
N LYS A 64 1.68 5.83 10.10
CA LYS A 64 2.63 5.30 9.13
C LYS A 64 2.75 3.80 9.29
N LEU A 65 2.49 3.06 8.21
CA LEU A 65 2.52 1.59 8.21
C LEU A 65 3.80 1.04 7.60
N ARG A 66 4.42 1.78 6.68
CA ARG A 66 5.63 1.35 5.98
C ARG A 66 6.61 2.53 5.85
N SER A 67 7.89 2.24 6.09
CA SER A 67 9.00 3.15 5.85
C SER A 67 10.23 2.30 5.51
N LYS A 68 10.63 2.29 4.24
CA LYS A 68 11.72 1.45 3.75
C LYS A 68 12.69 2.29 2.93
N SER A 69 13.98 2.10 3.17
CA SER A 69 15.05 2.70 2.38
C SER A 69 15.71 1.64 1.51
N HIS A 70 16.01 2.01 0.27
CA HIS A 70 16.67 1.20 -0.74
C HIS A 70 17.90 1.95 -1.21
N THR A 71 19.04 1.26 -1.31
CA THR A 71 20.23 1.81 -1.97
C THR A 71 20.24 1.30 -3.40
N LEU A 72 20.27 2.22 -4.37
CA LEU A 72 20.47 1.86 -5.76
C LEU A 72 21.94 1.49 -5.96
N GLN A 73 22.21 0.23 -6.34
CA GLN A 73 23.53 -0.28 -6.69
C GLN A 73 23.80 -0.14 -8.19
#